data_AF-A0A0H5QSB8-F1
#
_entry.id   AF-A0A0H5QSB8-F1
#
_cell.length_a   1.000
_cell.length_b   1.000
_cell.length_c   1.000
_cell.angle_alpha   90.00
_cell.angle_beta   90.00
_cell.angle_gamma   90.00
#
_symmetry.space_group_name_H-M   'P 1'
#
loop_
_entity.id
_entity.type
_entity.pdbx_description
1 polymer ?
#
loop_
_entity_poly.entity_id
_entity_poly.type
_entity_poly.pdbx_seq_one_letter_code
_entity_poly.pdbx_strand_id
1 'polypeptide(L)'
;MFRLTTRPGIPGTVLIPEVTDEEFIVWMRTAGMPTFKKLNRIVAEKEFPAGYQLELRVNNQFPVSGFNGEKAVVFSTMSILGGKNPFLGYAYITVGSACLILAVLFLAKHSHSPRTLGDMTYFQWNQGDRRIHVVDNGSASHCR
;
A
#
# COMPACT_ATOMS: atom_id res chain seq x y z
N MET A 1 20.38 1.58 17.72
CA MET A 1 21.69 2.25 17.70
C MET A 1 22.74 1.18 17.90
N PHE A 2 23.82 1.19 17.12
CA PHE A 2 24.88 0.18 17.23
C PHE A 2 25.82 0.51 18.39
N ARG A 3 26.33 -0.52 19.06
CA ARG A 3 27.32 -0.33 20.13
C ARG A 3 28.69 -0.03 19.55
N LEU A 4 29.34 1.01 20.06
CA LEU A 4 30.78 1.20 19.88
C LEU A 4 31.48 0.33 20.92
N THR A 5 32.21 -0.68 20.47
CA THR A 5 33.01 -1.54 21.34
C THR A 5 34.42 -0.97 21.44
N THR A 6 34.92 -0.82 22.67
CA THR A 6 36.33 -0.52 22.92
C THR A 6 37.10 -1.82 23.00
N ARG A 7 38.26 -1.92 22.36
CA ARG A 7 39.12 -3.10 22.46
C ARG A 7 39.57 -3.27 23.92
N PRO A 8 39.38 -4.44 24.56
CA PRO A 8 39.94 -4.68 25.88
C PRO A 8 41.47 -4.60 25.81
N GLY A 9 42.07 -3.75 26.66
CA GLY A 9 43.52 -3.59 26.80
C GLY A 9 44.16 -2.37 26.13
N ILE A 10 43.41 -1.55 25.37
CA ILE A 10 43.94 -0.29 24.79
C ILE A 10 42.94 0.86 25.01
N PRO A 11 43.19 1.77 25.98
CA PRO A 11 42.31 2.90 26.22
C PRO A 11 42.31 3.85 25.01
N GLY A 12 41.12 4.32 24.62
CA GLY A 12 40.97 5.33 23.56
C GLY A 12 40.86 4.79 22.13
N THR A 13 40.87 3.48 21.91
CA THR A 13 40.58 2.91 20.58
C THR A 13 39.11 2.52 20.43
N VAL A 14 38.43 3.14 19.48
CA VAL A 14 37.08 2.77 19.06
C VAL A 14 37.21 1.77 17.92
N LEU A 15 36.70 0.55 18.12
CA LEU A 15 36.64 -0.43 17.04
C LEU A 15 35.45 -0.13 16.15
N ILE A 16 35.69 -0.14 14.84
CA ILE A 16 34.62 -0.12 13.86
C ILE A 16 33.91 -1.48 13.96
N PRO A 17 32.57 -1.51 14.06
CA PRO A 17 31.82 -2.76 14.12
C PRO A 17 32.09 -3.61 12.87
N GLU A 18 32.05 -4.92 13.06
CA GLU A 18 32.23 -5.89 11.98
C GLU A 18 31.02 -5.86 11.03
N VAL A 19 31.23 -6.25 9.77
CA VAL A 19 30.15 -6.29 8.75
C VAL A 19 29.07 -7.32 9.11
N THR A 20 29.36 -8.25 10.01
CA THR A 20 28.43 -9.25 10.54
C THR A 20 27.53 -8.72 11.65
N ASP A 21 27.79 -7.52 12.18
CA ASP A 21 26.99 -6.90 13.23
C ASP A 21 25.64 -6.40 12.68
N GLU A 22 24.55 -7.06 13.12
CA GLU A 22 23.18 -6.74 12.73
C GLU A 22 22.76 -5.30 13.11
N GLU A 23 23.23 -4.77 14.25
CA GLU A 23 22.86 -3.42 14.69
C GLU A 23 23.50 -2.36 13.80
N PHE A 24 24.73 -2.62 13.35
CA PHE A 24 25.44 -1.77 12.42
C PHE A 24 24.79 -1.80 11.04
N ILE A 25 24.46 -2.99 10.52
CA ILE A 25 23.76 -3.14 9.23
C ILE A 25 22.44 -2.35 9.24
N VAL A 26 21.64 -2.49 10.30
CA VAL A 26 20.37 -1.75 10.44
C VAL A 26 20.63 -0.24 10.52
N TRP A 27 21.74 0.20 11.12
CA TRP A 27 22.08 1.61 11.17
C TRP A 27 22.46 2.19 9.81
N MET A 28 23.23 1.46 9.01
CA MET A 28 23.68 1.89 7.68
C MET A 28 22.54 2.06 6.67
N ARG A 29 21.40 1.38 6.87
CA ARG A 29 20.19 1.62 6.08
C ARG A 29 19.58 2.99 6.44
N THR A 30 19.72 3.96 5.56
CA THR A 30 19.15 5.31 5.72
C THR A 30 17.62 5.26 5.71
N ALA A 31 16.99 6.09 6.55
CA ALA A 31 15.54 6.25 6.56
C ALA A 31 15.15 7.42 5.65
N GLY A 32 14.01 7.29 4.96
CA GLY A 32 13.49 8.36 4.09
C GLY A 32 12.71 9.46 4.83
N MET A 33 12.42 9.28 6.12
CA MET A 33 11.62 10.20 6.94
C MET A 33 12.38 10.64 8.20
N PRO A 34 12.12 11.85 8.73
CA PRO A 34 12.76 12.34 9.96
C PRO A 34 12.36 11.51 11.19
N THR A 35 11.13 11.00 11.21
CA THR A 35 10.66 10.03 12.19
C THR A 35 10.83 8.63 11.64
N PHE A 36 11.75 7.85 12.21
CA PHE A 36 12.01 6.49 11.76
C PHE A 36 12.15 5.52 12.92
N LYS A 37 11.89 4.25 12.64
CA LYS A 37 12.07 3.13 13.57
C LYS A 37 13.16 2.22 13.03
N LYS A 38 14.07 1.80 13.90
CA LYS A 38 15.11 0.82 13.58
C LYS A 38 14.95 -0.37 14.50
N LEU A 39 15.02 -1.56 13.93
CA LEU A 39 14.95 -2.81 14.68
C LEU A 39 16.20 -2.94 15.55
N ASN A 40 16.02 -3.36 16.81
CA ASN A 40 17.14 -3.67 17.69
C ASN A 40 17.13 -5.13 18.13
N ARG A 41 15.98 -5.65 18.59
CA ARG A 41 15.84 -7.05 19.01
C ARG A 41 14.52 -7.64 18.52
N ILE A 42 14.54 -8.94 18.27
CA ILE A 42 13.36 -9.75 17.99
C ILE A 42 13.27 -10.76 19.14
N VAL A 43 12.11 -10.85 19.77
CA VAL A 43 11.82 -11.95 20.70
C VAL A 43 11.01 -12.98 19.91
N ALA A 44 11.57 -14.17 19.73
CA ALA A 44 10.97 -15.25 18.95
C ALA A 44 9.98 -16.10 19.76
N GLU A 45 9.88 -15.88 21.07
CA GLU A 45 8.91 -16.58 21.92
C GLU A 45 7.48 -16.23 21.51
N LYS A 46 6.67 -17.28 21.39
CA LYS A 46 5.40 -17.26 20.67
C LYS A 46 4.32 -16.46 21.41
N GLU A 47 4.39 -16.40 22.75
CA GLU A 47 3.31 -15.88 23.58
C GLU A 47 3.86 -15.24 24.87
N PHE A 48 3.59 -13.95 25.06
CA PHE A 48 3.73 -13.29 26.37
C PHE A 48 2.39 -13.41 27.10
N PRO A 49 2.29 -14.18 28.19
CA PRO A 49 1.06 -14.25 28.96
C PRO A 49 0.72 -12.88 29.56
N ALA A 50 -0.57 -12.61 29.74
CA ALA A 50 -1.03 -11.36 30.34
C ALA A 50 -0.43 -11.20 31.74
N GLY A 51 0.23 -10.06 31.99
CA GLY A 51 0.90 -9.77 33.26
C GLY A 51 2.41 -10.06 33.29
N TYR A 52 3.00 -10.49 32.17
CA TYR A 52 4.46 -10.67 32.09
C TYR A 52 5.19 -9.33 32.29
N GLN A 53 6.13 -9.29 33.24
CA GLN A 53 6.95 -8.10 33.52
C GLN A 53 8.23 -8.16 32.71
N LEU A 54 8.42 -7.17 31.82
CA LEU A 54 9.62 -7.05 31.00
C LEU A 54 10.48 -5.90 31.55
N GLU A 55 11.68 -6.20 32.06
CA GLU A 55 12.65 -5.17 32.50
C GLU A 55 13.57 -4.80 31.33
N LEU A 56 13.68 -3.50 31.04
CA LEU A 56 14.56 -2.98 29.99
C LEU A 56 15.66 -2.13 30.60
N ARG A 57 16.91 -2.58 30.44
CA ARG A 57 18.08 -1.80 30.81
C ARG A 57 18.62 -1.09 29.58
N VAL A 58 18.39 0.22 29.51
CA VAL A 58 18.82 1.06 28.40
C VAL A 58 20.01 1.91 28.84
N ASN A 59 21.14 1.76 28.16
CA ASN A 59 22.28 2.67 28.33
C ASN A 59 22.21 3.79 27.29
N ASN A 60 22.24 5.04 27.75
CA ASN A 60 22.13 6.20 26.88
C ASN A 60 23.52 6.70 26.43
N GLN A 61 23.95 6.26 25.25
CA GLN A 61 25.21 6.70 24.62
C GLN A 61 25.02 7.75 23.51
N PHE A 62 23.79 8.24 23.30
CA PHE A 62 23.47 9.19 22.22
C PHE A 62 22.56 10.32 22.72
N PRO A 63 23.16 11.48 23.03
CA PRO A 63 22.40 12.65 23.43
C PRO A 63 21.67 13.23 22.22
N VAL A 64 20.35 13.38 22.37
CA VAL A 64 19.46 13.95 21.34
C VAL A 64 19.12 15.42 21.60
N SER A 65 19.59 15.97 22.74
CA SER A 65 19.30 17.33 23.19
C SER A 65 19.85 18.41 22.26
N GLY A 66 20.99 18.16 21.61
CA GLY A 66 21.64 19.15 20.73
C GLY A 66 20.87 19.50 19.46
N PHE A 67 19.95 18.62 19.03
CA PHE A 67 19.10 18.83 17.85
C PHE A 67 17.61 18.75 18.18
N ASN A 68 17.26 18.88 19.47
CA ASN A 68 15.89 18.84 19.98
C ASN A 68 15.09 17.60 19.49
N GLY A 69 15.76 16.45 19.41
CA GLY A 69 15.15 15.20 18.99
C GLY A 69 14.57 14.40 20.15
N GLU A 70 13.59 13.54 19.84
CA GLU A 70 13.04 12.58 20.79
C GLU A 70 13.49 11.16 20.43
N LYS A 71 13.64 10.30 21.45
CA LYS A 71 13.89 8.88 21.26
C LYS A 71 12.97 8.06 22.16
N ALA A 72 12.41 7.00 21.62
CA ALA A 72 11.53 6.09 22.33
C ALA A 72 11.85 4.64 21.94
N VAL A 73 11.64 3.73 22.89
CA VAL A 73 11.65 2.29 22.63
C VAL A 73 10.20 1.85 22.40
N VAL A 74 9.93 1.18 21.28
CA VAL A 74 8.59 0.77 20.89
C VAL A 74 8.55 -0.73 20.68
N PHE A 75 7.60 -1.39 21.32
CA PHE A 75 7.29 -2.79 21.08
C PHE A 75 6.21 -2.90 20.02
N SER A 76 6.45 -3.71 19.01
CA SER A 76 5.48 -3.99 17.95
C SER A 76 5.51 -5.45 17.58
N THR A 77 4.34 -6.06 17.49
CA THR A 77 4.16 -7.36 16.87
C THR A 77 4.06 -7.18 15.36
N MET A 78 4.73 -8.05 14.60
CA MET A 78 4.61 -8.08 13.14
C MET A 78 3.53 -9.08 12.74
N SER A 79 2.59 -8.61 11.94
CA SER A 79 1.63 -9.44 11.21
C SER A 79 2.13 -9.68 9.80
N ILE A 80 1.42 -10.51 9.02
CA ILE A 80 1.74 -10.80 7.61
C ILE A 80 1.87 -9.52 6.77
N LEU A 81 1.06 -8.50 7.08
CA LEU A 81 1.09 -7.19 6.40
C LEU A 81 2.08 -6.20 7.04
N GLY A 82 2.89 -6.65 8.00
CA GLY A 82 3.84 -5.85 8.76
C GLY A 82 3.26 -5.29 10.06
N GLY A 83 3.62 -4.05 10.38
CA GLY A 83 3.16 -3.34 11.56
C GLY A 83 1.73 -2.80 11.44
N LYS A 84 1.21 -2.22 12.53
CA LYS A 84 -0.12 -1.59 12.57
C LYS A 84 -0.17 -0.39 11.61
N ASN A 85 -0.75 -0.57 10.43
CA ASN A 85 -0.97 0.49 9.45
C ASN A 85 -2.40 0.43 8.86
N PRO A 86 -3.35 1.22 9.39
CA PRO A 86 -4.73 1.22 8.90
C PRO A 86 -4.88 1.91 7.54
N PHE A 87 -3.87 2.64 7.06
CA PHE A 87 -3.92 3.36 5.79
C PHE A 87 -4.24 2.44 4.61
N LEU A 88 -3.58 1.28 4.56
CA LEU A 88 -3.79 0.32 3.48
C LEU A 88 -5.25 -0.17 3.44
N GLY A 89 -5.84 -0.45 4.61
CA GLY A 89 -7.24 -0.84 4.73
C GLY A 89 -8.20 0.24 4.23
N TYR A 90 -7.99 1.49 4.66
CA TYR A 90 -8.80 2.61 4.16
C TYR A 90 -8.67 2.83 2.65
N ALA A 91 -7.47 2.68 2.09
CA ALA A 91 -7.26 2.79 0.65
C ALA A 91 -8.06 1.72 -0.13
N TYR A 92 -8.04 0.46 0.31
CA TYR A 92 -8.82 -0.59 -0.33
C TYR A 92 -10.34 -0.38 -0.20
N ILE A 93 -10.81 0.04 0.98
CA ILE A 93 -12.25 0.28 1.20
C ILE A 93 -12.73 1.44 0.32
N THR A 94 -11.96 2.52 0.22
CA THR A 94 -12.33 3.70 -0.59
C THR A 94 -12.35 3.40 -2.09
N VAL A 95 -11.36 2.67 -2.60
CA VAL A 95 -11.34 2.25 -4.02
C VAL A 95 -12.46 1.25 -4.31
N GLY A 96 -12.70 0.30 -3.40
CA GLY A 96 -13.78 -0.68 -3.52
C GLY A 96 -15.16 -0.04 -3.52
N SER A 97 -15.40 0.94 -2.64
CA SER A 97 -16.68 1.66 -2.59
C SER A 97 -16.90 2.50 -3.84
N ALA A 98 -15.87 3.20 -4.34
CA ALA A 98 -15.95 3.95 -5.59
C ALA A 98 -16.32 3.05 -6.78
N CYS A 99 -15.70 1.86 -6.87
CA CYS A 99 -16.01 0.88 -7.91
C CYS A 99 -17.45 0.36 -7.84
N LEU A 100 -17.95 0.05 -6.63
CA LEU A 100 -19.33 -0.40 -6.44
C LEU A 100 -20.35 0.68 -6.85
N ILE A 101 -20.09 1.94 -6.50
CA ILE A 101 -20.97 3.05 -6.91
C ILE A 101 -21.03 3.14 -8.44
N LEU A 102 -19.87 3.08 -9.12
CA LEU A 102 -19.82 3.08 -10.58
C LEU A 102 -20.54 1.88 -11.20
N ALA A 103 -20.38 0.69 -10.62
CA ALA A 103 -21.07 -0.52 -11.08
C ALA A 103 -22.59 -0.38 -11.00
N VAL A 104 -23.12 0.14 -9.89
CA VAL A 104 -24.56 0.38 -9.71
C VAL A 104 -25.06 1.43 -10.70
N LEU A 105 -24.32 2.52 -10.91
CA LEU A 105 -24.69 3.56 -11.89
C LEU A 105 -24.75 2.99 -13.32
N PHE A 106 -23.75 2.21 -13.72
CA PHE A 106 -23.73 1.57 -15.04
C PHE A 106 -24.84 0.53 -15.17
N LEU A 107 -25.11 -0.26 -14.13
CA LEU A 107 -26.18 -1.25 -14.14
C LEU A 107 -27.57 -0.58 -14.23
N ALA A 108 -27.80 0.49 -13.46
CA ALA A 108 -29.03 1.27 -13.53
C ALA A 108 -29.22 1.92 -14.91
N LYS A 109 -28.17 2.52 -15.48
CA LYS A 109 -28.20 3.09 -16.84
C LYS A 109 -28.48 2.01 -17.89
N HIS A 110 -27.83 0.85 -17.79
CA HIS A 110 -28.02 -0.26 -18.71
C HIS A 110 -29.43 -0.83 -18.63
N SER A 111 -30.02 -0.91 -17.43
CA SER A 111 -31.39 -1.36 -17.23
C SER A 111 -32.44 -0.35 -17.72
N HIS A 112 -32.22 0.96 -17.52
CA HIS A 112 -33.17 1.99 -17.97
C HIS A 112 -33.09 2.27 -19.48
N SER A 113 -31.97 1.96 -20.12
CA SER A 113 -31.79 2.12 -21.58
C SER A 113 -30.95 0.98 -22.14
N PRO A 114 -31.53 -0.23 -22.29
CA PRO A 114 -30.86 -1.33 -22.97
C PRO A 114 -30.71 -0.94 -24.43
N ARG A 115 -29.56 -0.39 -24.80
CA ARG A 115 -29.20 -0.16 -26.20
C ARG A 115 -28.95 -1.52 -26.84
N THR A 116 -29.61 -1.77 -27.97
CA THR A 116 -29.32 -2.93 -28.80
C THR A 116 -27.85 -2.86 -29.23
N LEU A 117 -27.04 -3.85 -28.84
CA LEU A 117 -25.65 -3.92 -29.29
C LEU A 117 -25.67 -4.18 -30.81
N GLY A 118 -25.03 -3.30 -31.60
CA GLY A 118 -24.94 -3.44 -33.06
C GLY A 118 -25.91 -2.58 -33.88
N ASP A 119 -26.59 -1.60 -33.28
CA ASP A 119 -27.44 -0.68 -34.03
C ASP A 119 -26.62 0.30 -34.90
N MET A 120 -26.87 0.26 -36.21
CA MET A 120 -26.17 1.05 -37.24
C MET A 120 -26.74 2.46 -37.42
N THR A 121 -27.82 2.81 -36.74
CA THR A 121 -28.50 4.12 -36.85
C THR A 121 -27.61 5.33 -36.54
N TYR A 122 -26.55 5.16 -35.75
CA TYR A 122 -25.61 6.23 -35.38
C TYR A 122 -24.36 6.31 -36.27
N PHE A 123 -24.18 5.42 -37.25
CA PHE A 123 -23.09 5.56 -38.21
C PHE A 123 -23.39 6.70 -39.18
N GLN A 124 -22.53 7.72 -39.18
CA GLN A 124 -22.67 8.92 -40.00
C GLN A 124 -22.80 8.61 -41.51
N TRP A 125 -22.16 7.53 -41.98
CA TRP A 125 -22.23 7.07 -43.37
C TRP A 125 -23.63 6.54 -43.77
N ASN A 126 -24.39 5.95 -42.84
CA ASN A 126 -25.76 5.46 -43.10
C ASN A 126 -26.80 6.60 -43.12
N GLN A 127 -26.48 7.75 -42.52
CA GLN A 127 -27.38 8.90 -42.44
C GLN A 127 -27.44 9.73 -43.75
N GLY A 128 -26.48 9.49 -44.66
CA GLY A 128 -26.40 10.15 -45.97
C GLY A 128 -27.17 9.45 -47.08
N ASP A 129 -27.54 8.17 -46.93
CA ASP A 129 -28.13 7.39 -48.02
C ASP A 129 -29.67 7.40 -47.98
N ARG A 130 -30.25 8.58 -48.15
CA ARG A 130 -31.70 8.78 -48.29
C ARG A 130 -32.24 8.32 -49.65
N ARG A 131 -31.49 7.53 -50.43
CA ARG A 131 -31.89 7.07 -51.77
C ARG A 131 -32.46 5.67 -51.83
N ILE A 132 -32.34 4.85 -50.78
CA ILE A 132 -32.78 3.45 -50.85
C ILE A 132 -34.21 3.23 -50.31
N HIS A 133 -34.78 4.15 -49.52
CA HIS A 133 -36.14 4.00 -48.97
C HIS A 133 -37.30 4.51 -49.87
N VAL A 134 -37.06 4.80 -51.15
CA VAL A 134 -38.13 5.20 -52.11
C VAL A 134 -38.39 4.13 -53.19
N VAL A 135 -37.63 3.04 -53.27
CA VAL A 135 -37.76 2.07 -54.38
C VAL A 135 -38.60 0.83 -54.06
N ASP A 136 -38.77 0.41 -52.79
CA ASP A 136 -39.42 -0.88 -52.50
C ASP A 136 -40.89 -0.81 -52.05
N ASN A 137 -41.65 0.20 -52.49
CA ASN A 137 -43.11 0.24 -52.28
C ASN A 137 -43.92 -0.01 -53.56
N GLY A 138 -43.35 -0.78 -54.50
CA GLY A 138 -44.02 -1.09 -55.76
C GLY A 138 -43.38 -2.22 -56.54
N SER A 139 -43.25 -3.42 -55.97
CA SER A 139 -43.35 -4.71 -56.70
C SER A 139 -42.89 -5.87 -55.82
N ALA A 140 -43.77 -6.37 -54.98
CA ALA A 140 -43.69 -7.75 -54.51
C ALA A 140 -45.11 -8.34 -54.37
N SER A 141 -45.94 -8.13 -55.39
CA SER A 141 -46.96 -9.12 -55.73
C SER A 141 -46.26 -10.31 -56.37
N HIS A 142 -46.58 -11.51 -55.89
CA HIS A 142 -46.36 -12.82 -56.53
C HIS A 142 -45.05 -13.57 -56.19
N CYS A 143 -45.12 -14.53 -55.25
CA CYS A 143 -45.20 -15.97 -55.53
C CYS A 143 -44.87 -16.80 -54.27
N ARG A 144 -45.82 -17.70 -53.94
CA ARG A 144 -45.76 -19.00 -53.25
C ARG A 144 -44.65 -19.26 -52.22
#